data_AF-A0A1D7QP36-F1
#
_entry.id   AF-A0A1D7QP36-F1
#
_cell.length_a   1.000
_cell.length_b   1.000
_cell.length_c   1.000
_cell.angle_alpha   90.00
_cell.angle_beta   90.00
_cell.angle_gamma   90.00
#
_symmetry.space_group_name_H-M   'P 1'
#
loop_
_entity.id
_entity.type
_entity.pdbx_description
1 polymer ?
#
loop_
_entity_poly.entity_id
_entity_poly.type
_entity_poly.pdbx_seq_one_letter_code
_entity_poly.pdbx_strand_id
1 'polypeptide(L)'
;MKNVILTIIVIVAFFFSGFSQNQPTERQLIENTIQRYFDGWATGDTTKLGGAMHPSCQLKNYNNGKFITFTRNQYLSLFKLHERTKNLKTSIVAIDITNNMGSAKVEISTERDLFTDYFNLMKTNEGWFIADKVSTRTPHKIFNVNAILPKKEIIVEGLKRPWSIAFMSEDEALISEKEGDLVKVNLLTKEKTKIQGYPADLDDSITGFGDNTGKFEVLLDPDFKTNKYVYLSYVALSSNNRTTKIIRAVLENETLQQIKVLFVAEPYTKERYHYGGGMVFGKDGKLYFTIGERLFSEQDQPAIPIAQNIEDRRGKIYRINSDGTIPKDNPDFGSKASPGLYAIGIRAAQGITLDTTTNKIWFTEHGTHQGDEINVLKAKANYGWPMKTTGKYRFAEFAPKPIPGNEYTDPVWSWLQTVAPTGLHFYSGNEFAAWKGNLLVAGLSKGSLWRMVIEGENIKSAEELFTDDRVRMRKVTQSPMGKLYILTDELSGKLIRIRNVAL
;
A
#
# COMPACT_ATOMS: atom_id res chain seq x y z
N MET A 1 -59.04 -63.95 41.32
CA MET A 1 -58.98 -65.15 40.46
C MET A 1 -59.19 -64.74 39.01
N LYS A 2 -58.23 -65.10 38.15
CA LYS A 2 -58.18 -65.03 36.68
C LYS A 2 -57.96 -63.66 36.02
N ASN A 3 -56.71 -63.50 35.61
CA ASN A 3 -56.11 -62.56 34.67
C ASN A 3 -56.76 -62.63 33.28
N VAL A 4 -56.92 -61.47 32.63
CA VAL A 4 -56.69 -61.33 31.19
C VAL A 4 -55.99 -59.99 30.98
N ILE A 5 -54.78 -60.06 30.42
CA ILE A 5 -53.93 -58.93 30.02
C ILE A 5 -54.38 -58.50 28.63
N LEU A 6 -54.71 -57.22 28.44
CA LEU A 6 -54.81 -56.62 27.10
C LEU A 6 -54.14 -55.24 27.12
N THR A 7 -53.00 -55.17 26.45
CA THR A 7 -52.13 -54.00 26.29
C THR A 7 -52.81 -52.94 25.41
N ILE A 8 -53.02 -51.73 25.95
CA ILE A 8 -53.45 -50.56 25.17
C ILE A 8 -52.20 -49.84 24.65
N ILE A 9 -52.01 -49.86 23.33
CA ILE A 9 -51.03 -49.02 22.62
C ILE A 9 -51.74 -47.74 22.20
N VAL A 10 -51.27 -46.60 22.71
CA VAL A 10 -51.67 -45.26 22.27
C VAL A 10 -51.02 -44.98 20.92
N ILE A 11 -51.83 -44.95 19.85
CA ILE A 11 -51.41 -44.49 18.52
C ILE A 11 -51.57 -42.97 18.49
N VAL A 12 -50.44 -42.26 18.46
CA VAL A 12 -50.38 -40.82 18.16
C VAL A 12 -50.59 -40.66 16.65
N ALA A 13 -51.68 -39.99 16.26
CA ALA A 13 -51.94 -39.61 14.89
C ALA A 13 -50.99 -38.47 14.48
N PHE A 14 -49.97 -38.78 13.68
CA PHE A 14 -49.26 -37.76 12.88
C PHE A 14 -50.01 -37.56 11.57
N PHE A 15 -50.55 -36.35 11.39
CA PHE A 15 -51.03 -35.87 10.10
C PHE A 15 -49.87 -35.87 9.09
N PHE A 16 -49.92 -36.76 8.10
CA PHE A 16 -49.14 -36.61 6.87
C PHE A 16 -49.79 -35.52 6.03
N SER A 17 -49.19 -34.32 6.04
CA SER A 17 -49.40 -33.33 5.00
C SER A 17 -48.78 -33.87 3.70
N GLY A 18 -49.62 -34.11 2.71
CA GLY A 18 -49.18 -34.50 1.37
C GLY A 18 -48.26 -33.45 0.78
N PHE A 19 -47.10 -33.89 0.29
CA PHE A 19 -46.21 -33.08 -0.53
C PHE A 19 -46.96 -32.70 -1.82
N SER A 20 -47.31 -31.42 -1.95
CA SER A 20 -47.70 -30.85 -3.24
C SER A 20 -46.45 -30.78 -4.14
N GLN A 21 -46.48 -31.46 -5.29
CA GLN A 21 -45.53 -31.20 -6.37
C GLN A 21 -45.84 -29.81 -6.93
N ASN A 22 -45.08 -28.80 -6.50
CA ASN A 22 -45.17 -27.46 -7.08
C ASN A 22 -44.83 -27.53 -8.57
N GLN A 23 -45.75 -27.11 -9.42
CA GLN A 23 -45.49 -26.91 -10.85
C GLN A 23 -44.31 -25.94 -11.02
N PRO A 24 -43.37 -26.21 -11.93
CA PRO A 24 -42.21 -25.35 -12.14
C PRO A 24 -42.65 -23.97 -12.61
N THR A 25 -42.03 -22.93 -12.05
CA THR A 25 -42.23 -21.54 -12.48
C THR A 25 -41.73 -21.33 -13.91
N GLU A 26 -42.24 -20.31 -14.60
CA GLU A 26 -41.76 -19.95 -15.95
C GLU A 26 -40.24 -19.74 -15.98
N ARG A 27 -39.69 -19.13 -14.93
CA ARG A 27 -38.24 -18.97 -14.76
C ARG A 27 -37.52 -20.32 -14.74
N GLN A 28 -37.99 -21.29 -13.96
CA GLN A 28 -37.40 -22.63 -13.89
C GLN A 28 -37.51 -23.36 -15.23
N LEU A 29 -38.60 -23.19 -15.98
CA LEU A 29 -38.76 -23.77 -17.31
C LEU A 29 -37.78 -23.17 -18.33
N ILE A 30 -37.53 -21.86 -18.26
CA ILE A 30 -36.49 -21.19 -19.06
C ILE A 30 -35.09 -21.67 -18.66
N GLU A 31 -34.80 -21.74 -17.36
CA GLU A 31 -33.52 -22.26 -16.85
C GLU A 31 -33.27 -23.70 -17.33
N ASN A 32 -34.28 -24.57 -17.30
CA ASN A 32 -34.20 -25.93 -17.85
C ASN A 32 -33.90 -25.95 -19.36
N THR A 33 -34.53 -25.04 -20.11
CA THR A 33 -34.30 -24.89 -21.56
C THR A 33 -32.85 -24.48 -21.84
N ILE A 34 -32.34 -23.50 -21.09
CA ILE A 34 -30.95 -23.03 -21.19
C ILE A 34 -29.96 -24.11 -20.74
N GLN A 35 -30.28 -24.87 -19.68
CA GLN A 35 -29.43 -25.97 -19.23
C GLN A 35 -29.33 -27.08 -20.28
N ARG A 36 -30.44 -27.40 -20.97
CA ARG A 36 -30.43 -28.32 -22.10
C ARG A 36 -29.54 -27.81 -23.25
N TYR A 37 -29.58 -26.50 -23.54
CA TYR A 37 -28.66 -25.88 -24.49
C TYR A 37 -27.20 -26.02 -24.04
N PHE A 38 -26.87 -25.70 -22.79
CA PHE A 38 -25.52 -25.85 -22.23
C PHE A 38 -25.02 -27.29 -22.29
N ASP A 39 -25.83 -28.26 -21.93
CA ASP A 39 -25.43 -29.67 -21.95
C ASP A 39 -25.21 -30.16 -23.38
N GLY A 40 -26.07 -29.77 -24.32
CA GLY A 40 -25.89 -30.07 -25.74
C GLY A 40 -24.61 -29.43 -26.30
N TRP A 41 -24.31 -28.20 -25.90
CA TRP A 41 -23.08 -27.50 -26.26
C TRP A 41 -21.84 -28.21 -25.67
N ALA A 42 -21.93 -28.64 -24.41
CA ALA A 42 -20.84 -29.26 -23.67
C ALA A 42 -20.45 -30.66 -24.19
N THR A 43 -21.38 -31.38 -24.84
CA THR A 43 -21.15 -32.74 -25.36
C THR A 43 -21.24 -32.82 -26.89
N GLY A 44 -21.47 -31.69 -27.57
CA GLY A 44 -21.75 -31.69 -29.01
C GLY A 44 -23.01 -32.49 -29.42
N ASP A 45 -23.95 -32.69 -28.49
CA ASP A 45 -25.18 -33.44 -28.71
C ASP A 45 -26.23 -32.54 -29.39
N THR A 46 -26.41 -32.74 -30.69
CA THR A 46 -27.33 -31.96 -31.52
C THR A 46 -28.81 -32.20 -31.17
N THR A 47 -29.17 -33.31 -30.54
CA THR A 47 -30.55 -33.58 -30.08
C THR A 47 -30.89 -32.72 -28.86
N LYS A 48 -29.94 -32.56 -27.94
CA LYS A 48 -30.09 -31.63 -26.81
C LYS A 48 -30.06 -30.18 -27.28
N LEU A 49 -29.01 -29.82 -28.02
CA LEU A 49 -28.78 -28.46 -28.49
C LEU A 49 -29.93 -27.98 -29.40
N GLY A 50 -30.33 -28.80 -30.36
CA GLY A 50 -31.43 -28.51 -31.26
C GLY A 50 -32.79 -28.54 -30.56
N GLY A 51 -32.96 -29.35 -29.53
CA GLY A 51 -34.20 -29.43 -28.75
C GLY A 51 -34.42 -28.27 -27.78
N ALA A 52 -33.41 -27.43 -27.53
CA ALA A 52 -33.56 -26.16 -26.82
C ALA A 52 -33.92 -24.98 -27.75
N MET A 53 -33.85 -25.19 -29.07
CA MET A 53 -34.06 -24.15 -30.09
C MET A 53 -35.33 -24.39 -30.89
N HIS A 54 -36.11 -23.34 -31.12
CA HIS A 54 -37.25 -23.42 -32.02
C HIS A 54 -36.79 -23.75 -33.46
N PRO A 55 -37.55 -24.51 -34.27
CA PRO A 55 -37.14 -24.84 -35.64
C PRO A 55 -36.81 -23.64 -36.54
N SER A 56 -37.44 -22.48 -36.30
CA SER A 56 -37.18 -21.23 -37.03
C SER A 56 -36.00 -20.42 -36.52
N CYS A 57 -35.26 -20.90 -35.51
CA CYS A 57 -34.26 -20.12 -34.80
C CYS A 57 -33.14 -19.62 -35.74
N GLN A 58 -32.87 -18.32 -35.66
CA GLN A 58 -31.78 -17.65 -36.37
C GLN A 58 -30.66 -17.31 -35.39
N LEU A 59 -29.43 -17.62 -35.80
CA LEU A 59 -28.25 -17.45 -34.95
C LEU A 59 -27.27 -16.50 -35.61
N LYS A 60 -26.89 -15.45 -34.89
CA LYS A 60 -26.00 -14.40 -35.35
C LYS A 60 -24.75 -14.40 -34.49
N ASN A 61 -23.59 -14.62 -35.10
CA ASN A 61 -22.32 -14.61 -34.39
C ASN A 61 -21.47 -13.43 -34.86
N TYR A 62 -20.87 -12.73 -33.91
CA TYR A 62 -19.80 -11.76 -34.17
C TYR A 62 -18.47 -12.37 -33.75
N ASN A 63 -17.55 -12.53 -34.70
CA ASN A 63 -16.23 -13.12 -34.46
C ASN A 63 -15.17 -12.41 -35.32
N ASN A 64 -14.07 -11.97 -34.70
CA ASN A 64 -12.93 -11.32 -35.36
C ASN A 64 -13.32 -10.20 -36.34
N GLY A 65 -14.24 -9.31 -35.92
CA GLY A 65 -14.66 -8.17 -36.73
C GLY A 65 -15.68 -8.49 -37.84
N LYS A 66 -16.10 -9.76 -37.96
CA LYS A 66 -17.04 -10.20 -39.00
C LYS A 66 -18.33 -10.73 -38.38
N PHE A 67 -19.44 -10.33 -38.98
CA PHE A 67 -20.77 -10.83 -38.66
C PHE A 67 -21.12 -12.02 -39.55
N ILE A 68 -21.63 -13.09 -38.95
CA ILE A 68 -22.04 -14.32 -39.65
C ILE A 68 -23.41 -14.75 -39.13
N THR A 69 -24.31 -15.12 -40.04
CA THR A 69 -25.64 -15.65 -39.71
C THR A 69 -25.72 -17.13 -40.07
N PHE A 70 -26.36 -17.91 -39.20
CA PHE A 70 -26.63 -19.33 -39.37
C PHE A 70 -28.12 -19.61 -39.19
N THR A 71 -28.66 -20.48 -40.03
CA THR A 71 -29.91 -21.20 -39.70
C THR A 71 -29.64 -22.21 -38.58
N ARG A 72 -30.68 -22.65 -37.87
CA ARG A 72 -30.58 -23.74 -36.87
C ARG A 72 -29.81 -24.96 -37.41
N ASN A 73 -30.13 -25.44 -38.61
CA ASN A 73 -29.47 -26.62 -39.17
C ASN A 73 -27.99 -26.38 -39.47
N GLN A 74 -27.63 -25.19 -40.00
CA GLN A 74 -26.23 -24.82 -40.22
C GLN A 74 -25.46 -24.74 -38.91
N TYR A 75 -26.05 -24.17 -37.86
CA TYR A 75 -25.42 -24.09 -36.55
C TYR A 75 -25.21 -25.48 -35.93
N LEU A 76 -26.23 -26.35 -35.98
CA LEU A 76 -26.12 -27.71 -35.46
C LEU A 76 -25.06 -28.54 -36.21
N SER A 77 -24.84 -28.28 -37.50
CA SER A 77 -23.81 -28.97 -38.29
C SER A 77 -22.37 -28.67 -37.84
N LEU A 78 -22.17 -27.63 -37.01
CA LEU A 78 -20.87 -27.29 -36.43
C LEU A 78 -20.48 -28.23 -35.26
N PHE A 79 -21.42 -29.03 -34.75
CA PHE A 79 -21.22 -29.87 -33.57
C PHE A 79 -21.10 -31.34 -33.96
N LYS A 80 -20.26 -32.07 -33.21
CA LYS A 80 -20.12 -33.53 -33.30
C LYS A 80 -20.16 -34.10 -31.88
N LEU A 81 -20.85 -35.22 -31.68
CA LEU A 81 -21.01 -35.83 -30.37
C LEU A 81 -19.64 -36.23 -29.79
N HIS A 82 -19.37 -35.82 -28.55
CA HIS A 82 -18.15 -36.11 -27.81
C HIS A 82 -18.42 -36.19 -26.29
N GLU A 83 -17.46 -36.70 -25.53
CA GLU A 83 -17.51 -36.63 -24.06
C GLU A 83 -17.57 -35.18 -23.57
N ARG A 84 -18.19 -34.94 -22.42
CA ARG A 84 -18.35 -33.58 -21.89
C ARG A 84 -16.99 -32.87 -21.79
N THR A 85 -16.89 -31.69 -22.40
CA THR A 85 -15.66 -30.90 -22.42
C THR A 85 -15.16 -30.61 -21.01
N LYS A 86 -13.92 -31.00 -20.70
CA LYS A 86 -13.25 -30.70 -19.42
C LYS A 86 -13.04 -29.18 -19.30
N ASN A 87 -13.14 -28.64 -18.08
CA ASN A 87 -12.95 -27.21 -17.77
C ASN A 87 -13.99 -26.25 -18.39
N LEU A 88 -15.09 -26.75 -18.95
CA LEU A 88 -16.21 -25.93 -19.41
C LEU A 88 -17.00 -25.39 -18.22
N LYS A 89 -17.16 -24.07 -18.13
CA LYS A 89 -18.05 -23.41 -17.15
C LYS A 89 -19.19 -22.72 -17.88
N THR A 90 -20.41 -22.90 -17.40
CA THR A 90 -21.61 -22.28 -17.98
C THR A 90 -22.34 -21.50 -16.91
N SER A 91 -22.87 -20.32 -17.25
CA SER A 91 -23.65 -19.50 -16.32
C SER A 91 -24.80 -18.79 -17.01
N ILE A 92 -25.92 -18.71 -16.30
CA ILE A 92 -27.04 -17.84 -16.65
C ILE A 92 -26.78 -16.51 -15.95
N VAL A 93 -26.59 -15.43 -16.71
CA VAL A 93 -26.24 -14.11 -16.18
C VAL A 93 -27.50 -13.32 -15.85
N ALA A 94 -28.50 -13.37 -16.73
CA ALA A 94 -29.79 -12.70 -16.53
C ALA A 94 -30.89 -13.44 -17.30
N ILE A 95 -32.10 -13.41 -16.74
CA ILE A 95 -33.34 -13.81 -17.41
C ILE A 95 -34.36 -12.69 -17.17
N ASP A 96 -35.03 -12.26 -18.22
CA ASP A 96 -36.20 -11.38 -18.18
C ASP A 96 -37.38 -12.07 -18.85
N ILE A 97 -38.58 -11.95 -18.27
CA ILE A 97 -39.78 -12.67 -18.69
C ILE A 97 -40.95 -11.70 -18.75
N THR A 98 -41.61 -11.66 -19.90
CA THR A 98 -42.86 -10.92 -20.11
C THR A 98 -43.88 -11.84 -20.79
N ASN A 99 -44.83 -12.35 -20.01
CA ASN A 99 -45.83 -13.32 -20.47
C ASN A 99 -45.19 -14.54 -21.15
N ASN A 100 -45.48 -14.75 -22.44
CA ASN A 100 -44.98 -15.86 -23.25
C ASN A 100 -43.66 -15.54 -23.98
N MET A 101 -43.03 -14.41 -23.66
CA MET A 101 -41.74 -13.99 -24.21
C MET A 101 -40.71 -13.86 -23.10
N GLY A 102 -39.44 -14.11 -23.43
CA GLY A 102 -38.34 -13.92 -22.50
C GLY A 102 -37.07 -13.51 -23.22
N SER A 103 -36.11 -13.03 -22.45
CA SER A 103 -34.74 -12.86 -22.91
C SER A 103 -33.78 -13.42 -21.87
N ALA A 104 -32.63 -13.91 -22.31
CA ALA A 104 -31.59 -14.35 -21.40
C ALA A 104 -30.20 -13.95 -21.90
N LYS A 105 -29.34 -13.54 -20.97
CA LYS A 105 -27.91 -13.44 -21.20
C LYS A 105 -27.24 -14.65 -20.55
N VAL A 106 -26.45 -15.38 -21.31
CA VAL A 106 -25.73 -16.56 -20.82
C VAL A 106 -24.27 -16.53 -21.23
N GLU A 107 -23.43 -17.21 -20.47
CA GLU A 107 -22.00 -17.32 -20.72
C GLU A 107 -21.56 -18.78 -20.77
N ILE A 108 -20.73 -19.11 -21.75
CA ILE A 108 -20.04 -20.40 -21.88
C ILE A 108 -18.55 -20.11 -21.94
N SER A 109 -17.82 -20.55 -20.92
CA SER A 109 -16.38 -20.36 -20.77
C SER A 109 -15.65 -21.67 -21.00
N THR A 110 -14.79 -21.67 -22.02
CA THR A 110 -13.87 -22.78 -22.34
C THR A 110 -12.47 -22.47 -21.79
N GLU A 111 -11.46 -23.27 -22.11
CA GLU A 111 -10.07 -22.94 -21.76
C GLU A 111 -9.51 -21.74 -22.53
N ARG A 112 -10.04 -21.41 -23.71
CA ARG A 112 -9.48 -20.38 -24.60
C ARG A 112 -10.37 -19.19 -24.82
N ASP A 113 -11.67 -19.36 -24.66
CA ASP A 113 -12.68 -18.38 -25.07
C ASP A 113 -13.83 -18.31 -24.08
N LEU A 114 -14.35 -17.09 -23.90
CA LEU A 114 -15.65 -16.80 -23.32
C LEU A 114 -16.63 -16.48 -24.45
N PHE A 115 -17.70 -17.25 -24.52
CA PHE A 115 -18.85 -16.98 -25.38
C PHE A 115 -19.93 -16.30 -24.54
N THR A 116 -20.44 -15.17 -25.01
CA THR A 116 -21.60 -14.50 -24.42
C THR A 116 -22.74 -14.56 -25.43
N ASP A 117 -23.80 -15.28 -25.05
CA ASP A 117 -24.98 -15.45 -25.87
C ASP A 117 -26.15 -14.66 -25.28
N TYR A 118 -26.87 -13.93 -26.15
CA TYR A 118 -28.13 -13.28 -25.87
C TYR A 118 -29.22 -14.07 -26.59
N PHE A 119 -30.17 -14.60 -25.82
CA PHE A 119 -31.32 -15.32 -26.33
C PHE A 119 -32.56 -14.45 -26.27
N ASN A 120 -33.35 -14.49 -27.34
CA ASN A 120 -34.78 -14.23 -27.25
C ASN A 120 -35.47 -15.59 -27.13
N LEU A 121 -36.36 -15.74 -26.15
CA LEU A 121 -37.09 -16.96 -25.89
C LEU A 121 -38.59 -16.74 -26.10
N MET A 122 -39.27 -17.79 -26.51
CA MET A 122 -40.73 -17.82 -26.65
C MET A 122 -41.29 -19.10 -26.05
N LYS A 123 -42.48 -18.97 -25.45
CA LYS A 123 -43.27 -20.11 -24.98
C LYS A 123 -44.24 -20.55 -26.06
N THR A 124 -44.28 -21.86 -26.30
CA THR A 124 -45.23 -22.54 -27.18
C THR A 124 -46.05 -23.54 -26.37
N ASN A 125 -46.99 -24.23 -27.02
CA ASN A 125 -47.72 -25.34 -26.41
C ASN A 125 -46.79 -26.50 -25.99
N GLU A 126 -45.58 -26.57 -26.56
CA GLU A 126 -44.57 -27.60 -26.27
C GLU A 126 -43.54 -27.15 -25.23
N GLY A 127 -43.63 -25.90 -24.75
CA GLY A 127 -42.72 -25.33 -23.76
C GLY A 127 -41.91 -24.15 -24.28
N TRP A 128 -40.86 -23.77 -23.53
CA TRP A 128 -39.97 -22.66 -23.87
C TRP A 128 -38.89 -23.09 -24.85
N PHE A 129 -38.60 -22.20 -25.79
CA PHE A 129 -37.56 -22.39 -26.80
C PHE A 129 -36.77 -21.11 -27.02
N ILE A 130 -35.49 -21.26 -27.37
CA ILE A 130 -34.67 -20.17 -27.91
C ILE A 130 -35.16 -19.88 -29.33
N ALA A 131 -35.74 -18.70 -29.53
CA ALA A 131 -36.28 -18.21 -30.80
C ALA A 131 -35.22 -17.51 -31.65
N ASP A 132 -34.31 -16.76 -31.01
CA ASP A 132 -33.17 -16.13 -31.66
C ASP A 132 -31.96 -16.15 -30.74
N LYS A 133 -30.76 -16.17 -31.35
CA LYS A 133 -29.48 -16.06 -30.65
C LYS A 133 -28.62 -14.99 -31.30
N VAL A 134 -28.07 -14.10 -30.49
CA VAL A 134 -26.90 -13.29 -30.87
C VAL A 134 -25.73 -13.65 -29.96
N SER A 135 -24.57 -13.91 -30.52
CA SER A 135 -23.40 -14.42 -29.82
C SER A 135 -22.17 -13.59 -30.12
N THR A 136 -21.37 -13.31 -29.09
CA THR A 136 -20.01 -12.84 -29.25
C THR A 136 -19.04 -13.85 -28.65
N ARG A 137 -17.91 -14.02 -29.31
CA ARG A 137 -16.79 -14.82 -28.82
C ARG A 137 -15.66 -13.86 -28.47
N THR A 138 -15.26 -13.88 -27.21
CA THR A 138 -14.08 -13.16 -26.73
C THR A 138 -13.04 -14.20 -26.31
N PRO A 139 -11.86 -14.25 -26.94
CA PRO A 139 -10.76 -15.04 -26.39
C PRO A 139 -10.54 -14.64 -24.93
N HIS A 140 -10.31 -15.59 -24.02
CA HIS A 140 -9.81 -15.27 -22.69
C HIS A 140 -8.58 -14.39 -22.88
N LYS A 141 -8.59 -13.18 -22.33
CA LYS A 141 -7.44 -12.29 -22.46
C LYS A 141 -6.25 -12.92 -21.74
N ILE A 142 -5.28 -13.30 -22.57
CA ILE A 142 -3.83 -13.41 -22.35
C ILE A 142 -3.35 -12.38 -21.32
N PHE A 143 -2.37 -12.77 -20.48
CA PHE A 143 -1.70 -11.91 -19.52
C PHE A 143 -1.47 -10.51 -20.08
N ASN A 144 -1.91 -9.52 -19.31
CA ASN A 144 -1.62 -8.13 -19.63
C ASN A 144 -0.10 -7.92 -19.43
N VAL A 145 0.65 -7.68 -20.51
CA VAL A 145 2.04 -7.18 -20.43
C VAL A 145 2.14 -5.79 -19.77
N ASN A 146 0.99 -5.14 -19.51
CA ASN A 146 0.85 -3.98 -18.62
C ASN A 146 0.19 -4.31 -17.26
N ALA A 147 -0.05 -5.58 -16.91
CA ALA A 147 -0.41 -5.91 -15.53
C ALA A 147 0.84 -5.75 -14.70
N ILE A 148 0.94 -4.66 -13.96
CA ILE A 148 1.93 -4.55 -12.90
C ILE A 148 1.69 -5.70 -11.94
N LEU A 149 2.60 -6.68 -11.94
CA LEU A 149 2.59 -7.79 -11.01
C LEU A 149 3.81 -7.63 -10.09
N PRO A 150 3.68 -6.81 -9.03
CA PRO A 150 4.79 -6.56 -8.15
C PRO A 150 5.06 -7.82 -7.32
N LYS A 151 6.30 -8.30 -7.32
CA LYS A 151 6.78 -9.37 -6.44
C LYS A 151 8.00 -8.92 -5.65
N LYS A 152 8.10 -9.45 -4.43
CA LYS A 152 9.25 -9.25 -3.56
C LYS A 152 10.36 -10.23 -3.92
N GLU A 153 11.57 -9.71 -4.10
CA GLU A 153 12.80 -10.47 -4.21
C GLU A 153 13.74 -10.06 -3.07
N ILE A 154 14.10 -11.01 -2.21
CA ILE A 154 15.05 -10.74 -1.11
C ILE A 154 16.45 -10.62 -1.70
N ILE A 155 17.07 -9.45 -1.52
CA ILE A 155 18.43 -9.18 -2.00
C ILE A 155 19.43 -9.44 -0.87
N VAL A 156 19.16 -8.90 0.31
CA VAL A 156 20.00 -9.00 1.50
C VAL A 156 19.13 -9.35 2.70
N GLU A 157 19.65 -10.20 3.58
CA GLU A 157 19.03 -10.58 4.84
C GLU A 157 20.00 -10.46 6.02
N GLY A 158 19.48 -10.64 7.23
CA GLY A 158 20.26 -10.52 8.46
C GLY A 158 20.79 -9.10 8.70
N LEU A 159 20.03 -8.08 8.29
CA LEU A 159 20.29 -6.70 8.65
C LEU A 159 19.70 -6.40 10.03
N LYS A 160 20.43 -5.71 10.91
CA LYS A 160 20.01 -5.43 12.30
C LYS A 160 19.05 -4.23 12.37
N ARG A 161 17.77 -4.46 12.07
CA ARG A 161 16.73 -3.41 11.91
C ARG A 161 17.21 -2.25 11.01
N PRO A 162 17.39 -2.49 9.70
CA PRO A 162 17.86 -1.46 8.78
C PRO A 162 16.91 -0.28 8.74
N TRP A 163 17.43 0.94 8.99
CA TRP A 163 16.66 2.17 9.10
C TRP A 163 16.62 2.98 7.80
N SER A 164 17.77 3.12 7.13
CA SER A 164 17.89 3.86 5.88
C SER A 164 18.86 3.18 4.91
N ILE A 165 18.76 3.55 3.65
CA ILE A 165 19.62 3.12 2.55
C ILE A 165 19.92 4.30 1.65
N ALA A 166 21.17 4.42 1.20
CA ALA A 166 21.62 5.41 0.24
C ALA A 166 22.49 4.76 -0.84
N PHE A 167 22.06 4.84 -2.09
CA PHE A 167 22.76 4.24 -3.23
C PHE A 167 23.98 5.06 -3.62
N MET A 168 25.16 4.43 -3.58
CA MET A 168 26.42 5.01 -4.08
C MET A 168 26.56 4.79 -5.59
N SER A 169 26.02 3.67 -6.07
CA SER A 169 25.90 3.28 -7.47
C SER A 169 24.67 2.39 -7.64
N GLU A 170 24.48 1.76 -8.80
CA GLU A 170 23.41 0.76 -8.97
C GLU A 170 23.58 -0.49 -8.14
N ASP A 171 24.84 -0.87 -7.91
CA ASP A 171 25.19 -2.15 -7.32
C ASP A 171 25.78 -2.00 -5.92
N GLU A 172 25.96 -0.77 -5.44
CA GLU A 172 26.47 -0.49 -4.10
C GLU A 172 25.60 0.53 -3.37
N ALA A 173 25.31 0.23 -2.10
CA ALA A 173 24.57 1.12 -1.22
C ALA A 173 25.13 1.10 0.20
N LEU A 174 25.01 2.23 0.89
CA LEU A 174 25.14 2.29 2.35
C LEU A 174 23.79 1.95 2.97
N ILE A 175 23.79 1.10 3.98
CA ILE A 175 22.61 0.79 4.80
C ILE A 175 22.95 1.12 6.25
N SER A 176 22.15 1.96 6.88
CA SER A 176 22.23 2.25 8.31
C SER A 176 21.38 1.24 9.07
N GLU A 177 22.00 0.43 9.92
CA GLU A 177 21.30 -0.49 10.81
C GLU A 177 21.02 0.18 12.15
N LYS A 178 19.74 0.32 12.54
CA LYS A 178 19.36 0.98 13.80
C LYS A 178 20.04 0.33 15.00
N GLU A 179 20.10 -1.00 14.99
CA GLU A 179 20.65 -1.83 16.07
C GLU A 179 21.99 -2.50 15.68
N GLY A 180 22.62 -2.02 14.61
CA GLY A 180 23.82 -2.63 14.02
C GLY A 180 24.86 -1.59 13.61
N ASP A 181 25.49 -1.77 12.46
CA ASP A 181 26.50 -0.86 11.95
C ASP A 181 25.97 0.00 10.79
N LEU A 182 26.75 1.02 10.40
CA LEU A 182 26.64 1.52 9.04
C LEU A 182 27.40 0.54 8.15
N VAL A 183 26.74 -0.05 7.16
CA VAL A 183 27.35 -1.05 6.28
C VAL A 183 27.28 -0.62 4.82
N LYS A 184 28.38 -0.78 4.08
CA LYS A 184 28.38 -0.77 2.62
C LYS A 184 28.00 -2.16 2.14
N VAL A 185 27.06 -2.24 1.20
CA VAL A 185 26.55 -3.51 0.68
C VAL A 185 26.70 -3.53 -0.83
N ASN A 186 27.34 -4.56 -1.34
CA ASN A 186 27.31 -4.90 -2.76
C ASN A 186 26.04 -5.71 -3.04
N LEU A 187 25.15 -5.19 -3.88
CA LEU A 187 23.84 -5.77 -4.16
C LEU A 187 23.90 -7.00 -5.07
N LEU A 188 25.03 -7.24 -5.75
CA LEU A 188 25.25 -8.41 -6.59
C LEU A 188 25.86 -9.57 -5.78
N THR A 189 26.95 -9.32 -5.06
CA THR A 189 27.65 -10.34 -4.26
C THR A 189 27.02 -10.55 -2.89
N LYS A 190 26.19 -9.61 -2.44
CA LYS A 190 25.57 -9.55 -1.10
C LYS A 190 26.59 -9.37 0.03
N GLU A 191 27.83 -9.05 -0.31
CA GLU A 191 28.87 -8.77 0.66
C GLU A 191 28.55 -7.49 1.45
N LYS A 192 28.78 -7.53 2.76
CA LYS A 192 28.56 -6.43 3.69
C LYS A 192 29.88 -6.03 4.32
N THR A 193 30.27 -4.78 4.16
CA THR A 193 31.48 -4.21 4.78
C THR A 193 31.09 -3.14 5.79
N LYS A 194 31.52 -3.31 7.04
CA LYS A 194 31.28 -2.33 8.11
C LYS A 194 32.05 -1.03 7.83
N ILE A 195 31.36 0.09 7.92
CA ILE A 195 31.96 1.42 7.91
C ILE A 195 32.43 1.78 9.33
N GLN A 196 33.68 2.18 9.45
CA GLN A 196 34.31 2.58 10.72
C GLN A 196 34.17 4.07 11.00
N GLY A 197 34.54 4.51 12.20
CA GLY A 197 34.60 5.93 12.55
C GLY A 197 33.25 6.55 12.94
N TYR A 198 32.25 5.76 13.30
CA TYR A 198 31.01 6.30 13.86
C TYR A 198 31.30 7.06 15.17
N PRO A 199 30.61 8.18 15.46
CA PRO A 199 30.82 8.93 16.70
C PRO A 199 30.67 8.07 17.97
N ALA A 200 31.58 8.29 18.94
CA ALA A 200 31.63 7.54 20.19
C ALA A 200 30.49 7.87 21.17
N ASP A 201 29.77 8.96 20.92
CA ASP A 201 28.62 9.38 21.71
C ASP A 201 27.30 8.78 21.21
N LEU A 202 27.34 7.83 20.28
CA LEU A 202 26.15 7.09 19.85
C LEU A 202 25.52 6.31 21.03
N ASP A 203 24.20 6.45 21.19
CA ASP A 203 23.38 5.59 22.05
C ASP A 203 22.87 4.39 21.24
N ASP A 204 23.39 3.21 21.53
CA ASP A 204 22.91 1.97 20.92
C ASP A 204 21.52 1.57 21.48
N SER A 205 20.77 0.83 20.67
CA SER A 205 19.48 0.30 21.12
C SER A 205 19.65 -0.75 22.19
N ILE A 206 18.83 -0.68 23.25
CA ILE A 206 18.81 -1.67 24.32
C ILE A 206 17.88 -2.86 23.99
N THR A 207 17.34 -2.91 22.77
CA THR A 207 16.49 -4.00 22.26
C THR A 207 15.31 -4.30 23.19
N GLY A 208 14.31 -3.41 23.22
CA GLY A 208 13.13 -3.57 24.09
C GLY A 208 11.90 -2.83 23.58
N PHE A 209 10.74 -3.18 24.15
CA PHE A 209 9.49 -2.47 23.85
C PHE A 209 9.63 -1.00 24.27
N GLY A 210 9.33 -0.10 23.34
CA GLY A 210 9.43 1.33 23.57
C GLY A 210 10.83 1.94 23.49
N ASP A 211 11.78 1.22 22.88
CA ASP A 211 13.09 1.78 22.56
C ASP A 211 13.19 2.13 21.06
N ASN A 212 13.39 3.41 20.75
CA ASN A 212 13.63 3.88 19.38
C ASN A 212 15.03 4.48 19.21
N THR A 213 15.97 4.22 20.13
CA THR A 213 17.36 4.67 19.98
C THR A 213 18.10 3.91 18.87
N GLY A 214 19.23 4.49 18.45
CA GLY A 214 20.13 3.89 17.47
C GLY A 214 20.55 4.85 16.35
N LYS A 215 20.95 4.24 15.23
CA LYS A 215 21.35 4.92 13.99
C LYS A 215 20.13 5.12 13.09
N PHE A 216 20.00 6.27 12.44
CA PHE A 216 18.83 6.61 11.64
C PHE A 216 19.21 6.82 10.17
N GLU A 217 19.16 8.05 9.66
CA GLU A 217 19.30 8.36 8.25
C GLU A 217 20.78 8.37 7.85
N VAL A 218 21.11 7.70 6.74
CA VAL A 218 22.30 7.95 5.93
C VAL A 218 21.85 8.60 4.64
N LEU A 219 22.39 9.78 4.36
CA LEU A 219 22.09 10.55 3.16
C LEU A 219 23.40 10.96 2.49
N LEU A 220 23.51 10.73 1.19
CA LEU A 220 24.65 11.20 0.41
C LEU A 220 24.44 12.67 0.03
N ASP A 221 25.53 13.43 0.02
CA ASP A 221 25.54 14.76 -0.59
C ASP A 221 25.14 14.69 -2.07
N PRO A 222 24.42 15.68 -2.63
CA PRO A 222 24.13 15.72 -4.07
C PRO A 222 25.40 15.63 -4.94
N ASP A 223 26.52 16.15 -4.46
CA ASP A 223 27.84 16.10 -5.12
C ASP A 223 28.76 15.00 -4.55
N PHE A 224 28.18 13.95 -3.94
CA PHE A 224 28.92 12.86 -3.28
C PHE A 224 30.02 12.26 -4.14
N LYS A 225 29.83 12.16 -5.47
CA LYS A 225 30.84 11.62 -6.38
C LYS A 225 32.18 12.35 -6.28
N THR A 226 32.14 13.66 -6.00
CA THR A 226 33.31 14.53 -5.90
C THR A 226 33.74 14.76 -4.45
N ASN A 227 32.81 15.11 -3.56
CA ASN A 227 33.15 15.54 -2.19
C ASN A 227 33.15 14.41 -1.15
N LYS A 228 32.60 13.24 -1.48
CA LYS A 228 32.45 12.08 -0.58
C LYS A 228 31.72 12.40 0.73
N TYR A 229 30.93 13.47 0.77
CA TYR A 229 30.20 13.86 1.97
C TYR A 229 28.98 12.96 2.21
N VAL A 230 28.91 12.43 3.42
CA VAL A 230 27.75 11.68 3.93
C VAL A 230 27.19 12.39 5.15
N TYR A 231 25.87 12.44 5.25
CA TYR A 231 25.13 13.01 6.36
C TYR A 231 24.50 11.88 7.14
N LEU A 232 24.64 11.93 8.46
CA LEU A 232 24.15 10.90 9.35
C LEU A 232 23.31 11.53 10.45
N SER A 233 22.16 10.93 10.73
CA SER A 233 21.38 11.20 11.94
C SER A 233 21.39 9.99 12.86
N TYR A 234 21.51 10.24 14.16
CA TYR A 234 21.57 9.18 15.17
C TYR A 234 21.17 9.73 16.55
N VAL A 235 20.96 8.84 17.51
CA VAL A 235 20.79 9.23 18.91
C VAL A 235 22.15 9.38 19.57
N ALA A 236 22.46 10.58 20.05
CA ALA A 236 23.61 10.85 20.88
C ALA A 236 23.25 10.70 22.37
N LEU A 237 24.15 10.07 23.14
CA LEU A 237 24.11 9.91 24.58
C LEU A 237 25.04 10.92 25.25
N SER A 238 24.56 11.55 26.31
CA SER A 238 25.36 12.35 27.23
C SER A 238 24.96 11.99 28.65
N SER A 239 25.90 11.43 29.41
CA SER A 239 25.65 10.82 30.72
C SER A 239 24.56 9.74 30.62
N ASN A 240 23.35 10.03 31.08
CA ASN A 240 22.18 9.15 30.99
C ASN A 240 21.05 9.81 30.21
N ASN A 241 21.27 10.88 29.45
CA ASN A 241 20.25 11.55 28.67
C ASN A 241 20.63 11.51 27.19
N ARG A 242 19.64 11.61 26.30
CA ARG A 242 19.84 11.34 24.87
C ARG A 242 19.06 12.27 23.94
N THR A 243 19.63 12.55 22.77
CA THR A 243 18.96 13.35 21.74
C THR A 243 19.38 13.05 20.31
N THR A 244 18.58 13.49 19.33
CA THR A 244 18.92 13.39 17.91
C THR A 244 20.07 14.32 17.59
N LYS A 245 21.10 13.79 16.94
CA LYS A 245 22.27 14.54 16.45
C LYS A 245 22.43 14.30 14.96
N ILE A 246 22.78 15.35 14.23
CA ILE A 246 23.04 15.31 12.79
C ILE A 246 24.48 15.75 12.55
N ILE A 247 25.20 14.94 11.79
CA ILE A 247 26.59 15.18 11.42
C ILE A 247 26.77 15.08 9.91
N ARG A 248 27.88 15.65 9.43
CA ARG A 248 28.47 15.37 8.13
C ARG A 248 29.84 14.75 8.32
N ALA A 249 30.21 13.79 7.49
CA ALA A 249 31.55 13.20 7.44
C ALA A 249 32.01 13.04 5.99
N VAL A 250 33.30 12.86 5.78
CA VAL A 250 33.90 12.38 4.53
C VAL A 250 34.00 10.85 4.62
N LEU A 251 33.43 10.13 3.64
CA LEU A 251 33.53 8.67 3.57
C LEU A 251 34.68 8.26 2.63
N GLU A 252 35.78 7.79 3.20
CA GLU A 252 36.96 7.33 2.48
C GLU A 252 37.53 6.07 3.12
N ASN A 253 37.91 5.10 2.29
CA ASN A 253 38.47 3.81 2.73
C ASN A 253 37.61 3.15 3.84
N GLU A 254 36.29 3.12 3.60
CA GLU A 254 35.30 2.51 4.50
C GLU A 254 35.33 3.10 5.92
N THR A 255 35.75 4.37 6.05
CA THR A 255 35.85 5.08 7.32
C THR A 255 35.23 6.46 7.20
N LEU A 256 34.46 6.85 8.22
CA LEU A 256 33.96 8.21 8.38
C LEU A 256 35.07 9.08 8.99
N GLN A 257 35.42 10.15 8.27
CA GLN A 257 36.48 11.09 8.66
C GLN A 257 35.96 12.52 8.65
N GLN A 258 36.74 13.46 9.22
CA GLN A 258 36.43 14.89 9.20
C GLN A 258 34.99 15.21 9.67
N ILE A 259 34.58 14.55 10.76
CA ILE A 259 33.22 14.64 11.28
C ILE A 259 32.93 16.07 11.75
N LYS A 260 31.88 16.67 11.19
CA LYS A 260 31.35 17.97 11.57
C LYS A 260 29.95 17.81 12.14
N VAL A 261 29.74 18.28 13.36
CA VAL A 261 28.39 18.38 13.94
C VAL A 261 27.64 19.52 13.26
N LEU A 262 26.47 19.20 12.69
CA LEU A 262 25.61 20.18 12.04
C LEU A 262 24.47 20.62 12.96
N PHE A 263 23.92 19.69 13.73
CA PHE A 263 22.77 19.98 14.59
C PHE A 263 22.71 19.04 15.80
N VAL A 264 22.29 19.58 16.95
CA VAL A 264 21.98 18.82 18.16
C VAL A 264 20.59 19.26 18.63
N ALA A 265 19.65 18.33 18.73
CA ALA A 265 18.27 18.59 19.12
C ALA A 265 18.11 18.74 20.64
N GLU A 266 18.79 19.71 21.23
CA GLU A 266 18.71 19.96 22.67
C GLU A 266 17.27 20.24 23.15
N PRO A 267 16.94 19.85 24.39
CA PRO A 267 17.81 19.24 25.41
C PRO A 267 18.05 17.73 25.21
N TYR A 268 19.08 17.20 25.86
CA TYR A 268 19.22 15.75 26.09
C TYR A 268 18.23 15.33 27.19
N THR A 269 17.42 14.30 26.93
CA THR A 269 16.36 13.88 27.86
C THR A 269 16.33 12.37 28.09
N LYS A 270 15.45 11.88 28.98
CA LYS A 270 15.39 10.46 29.33
C LYS A 270 14.52 9.63 28.40
N GLU A 271 13.69 10.27 27.58
CA GLU A 271 12.70 9.59 26.74
C GLU A 271 13.38 8.82 25.61
N ARG A 272 12.76 7.71 25.19
CA ARG A 272 13.28 6.78 24.18
C ARG A 272 12.47 6.75 22.88
N TYR A 273 11.64 7.77 22.66
CA TYR A 273 10.65 7.81 21.58
C TYR A 273 10.80 9.07 20.73
N HIS A 274 10.23 9.01 19.52
CA HIS A 274 9.98 10.17 18.65
C HIS A 274 11.22 11.03 18.36
N TYR A 275 12.32 10.40 17.95
CA TYR A 275 13.55 11.12 17.59
C TYR A 275 13.44 11.92 16.29
N GLY A 276 12.58 11.48 15.37
CA GLY A 276 12.63 11.93 13.98
C GLY A 276 13.90 11.43 13.31
N GLY A 277 14.65 12.33 12.66
CA GLY A 277 15.95 12.04 12.08
C GLY A 277 15.93 11.81 10.56
N GLY A 278 14.77 11.84 9.91
CA GLY A 278 14.68 11.81 8.45
C GLY A 278 15.32 13.07 7.86
N MET A 279 16.02 12.92 6.73
CA MET A 279 16.69 14.02 6.05
C MET A 279 16.49 13.98 4.54
N VAL A 280 16.45 15.15 3.90
CA VAL A 280 16.43 15.27 2.43
C VAL A 280 17.11 16.57 2.00
N PHE A 281 17.77 16.54 0.84
CA PHE A 281 18.20 17.77 0.17
C PHE A 281 17.07 18.33 -0.68
N GLY A 282 16.75 19.61 -0.48
CA GLY A 282 15.90 20.36 -1.40
C GLY A 282 16.63 20.68 -2.70
N LYS A 283 15.86 21.05 -3.74
CA LYS A 283 16.44 21.50 -5.01
C LYS A 283 17.18 22.83 -4.89
N ASP A 284 16.97 23.57 -3.80
CA ASP A 284 17.70 24.76 -3.40
C ASP A 284 19.08 24.45 -2.77
N GLY A 285 19.47 23.17 -2.72
CA GLY A 285 20.73 22.70 -2.16
C GLY A 285 20.80 22.78 -0.64
N LYS A 286 19.66 22.95 0.05
CA LYS A 286 19.60 22.98 1.51
C LYS A 286 19.22 21.63 2.08
N LEU A 287 19.72 21.34 3.28
CA LEU A 287 19.39 20.14 4.02
C LEU A 287 18.16 20.41 4.89
N TYR A 288 17.13 19.61 4.70
CA TYR A 288 15.91 19.60 5.49
C TYR A 288 15.85 18.35 6.35
N PHE A 289 15.43 18.48 7.60
CA PHE A 289 15.37 17.34 8.50
C PHE A 289 14.30 17.46 9.59
N THR A 290 13.79 16.31 10.03
CA THR A 290 12.75 16.21 11.05
C THR A 290 13.35 15.96 12.43
N ILE A 291 12.81 16.62 13.45
CA ILE A 291 13.10 16.35 14.87
C ILE A 291 11.77 16.15 15.58
N GLY A 292 11.52 14.95 16.11
CA GLY A 292 10.29 14.68 16.84
C GLY A 292 10.27 15.31 18.24
N GLU A 293 9.10 15.33 18.86
CA GLU A 293 8.83 16.08 20.11
C GLU A 293 9.31 15.37 21.40
N ARG A 294 9.67 14.09 21.29
CA ARG A 294 10.23 13.23 22.34
C ARG A 294 9.29 12.76 23.46
N LEU A 295 8.07 13.26 23.58
CA LEU A 295 7.12 12.78 24.59
C LEU A 295 6.26 11.62 24.09
N PHE A 296 6.10 10.58 24.91
CA PHE A 296 5.17 9.48 24.61
C PHE A 296 3.74 9.81 25.04
N SER A 297 3.57 10.43 26.21
CA SER A 297 2.28 10.84 26.76
C SER A 297 2.06 12.33 26.56
N GLU A 298 0.86 12.70 26.11
CA GLU A 298 0.43 14.08 25.99
C GLU A 298 0.34 14.79 27.35
N GLN A 299 0.14 14.04 28.44
CA GLN A 299 0.11 14.60 29.80
C GLN A 299 1.47 15.13 30.27
N ASP A 300 2.57 14.70 29.64
CA ASP A 300 3.92 15.18 29.95
C ASP A 300 4.22 16.53 29.27
N GLN A 301 3.28 17.07 28.49
CA GLN A 301 3.47 18.36 27.82
C GLN A 301 3.63 19.50 28.85
N PRO A 302 4.63 20.36 28.71
CA PRO A 302 4.75 21.56 29.53
C PRO A 302 3.67 22.58 29.17
N ALA A 303 3.57 23.65 29.98
CA ALA A 303 2.55 24.70 29.82
C ALA A 303 2.54 25.33 28.41
N ILE A 304 3.73 25.50 27.81
CA ILE A 304 3.89 25.78 26.38
C ILE A 304 4.33 24.46 25.74
N PRO A 305 3.48 23.77 24.96
CA PRO A 305 3.83 22.47 24.40
C PRO A 305 5.12 22.49 23.58
N ILE A 306 5.89 21.40 23.65
CA ILE A 306 7.24 21.33 23.07
C ILE A 306 7.24 21.67 21.57
N ALA A 307 6.35 21.05 20.82
CA ALA A 307 6.25 21.26 19.37
C ALA A 307 5.78 22.68 18.99
N GLN A 308 5.16 23.41 19.92
CA GLN A 308 4.70 24.80 19.74
C GLN A 308 5.72 25.83 20.23
N ASN A 309 6.62 25.46 21.15
CA ASN A 309 7.66 26.35 21.66
C ASN A 309 8.78 26.54 20.61
N ILE A 310 8.90 27.74 20.04
CA ILE A 310 9.93 28.06 19.04
C ILE A 310 11.38 28.03 19.59
N GLU A 311 11.54 28.15 20.91
CA GLU A 311 12.85 28.07 21.58
C GLU A 311 13.28 26.62 21.78
N ASP A 312 12.34 25.67 21.82
CA ASP A 312 12.60 24.24 21.97
C ASP A 312 12.90 23.59 20.62
N ARG A 313 14.01 22.85 20.55
CA ARG A 313 14.46 22.29 19.28
C ARG A 313 13.64 21.09 18.80
N ARG A 314 12.77 20.54 19.63
CA ARG A 314 12.00 19.31 19.39
C ARG A 314 10.63 19.59 18.78
N GLY A 315 10.11 18.63 18.01
CA GLY A 315 8.80 18.72 17.35
C GLY A 315 8.78 19.70 16.16
N LYS A 316 9.91 19.81 15.45
CA LYS A 316 10.17 20.82 14.40
C LYS A 316 10.76 20.21 13.14
N ILE A 317 10.67 20.95 12.04
CA ILE A 317 11.45 20.72 10.81
C ILE A 317 12.42 21.90 10.63
N TYR A 318 13.66 21.58 10.29
CA TYR A 318 14.73 22.55 10.09
C TYR A 318 15.17 22.59 8.63
N ARG A 319 15.76 23.73 8.24
CA ARG A 319 16.43 23.96 6.97
C ARG A 319 17.78 24.62 7.24
N ILE A 320 18.87 23.98 6.82
CA ILE A 320 20.25 24.48 6.96
C ILE A 320 21.02 24.37 5.64
N ASN A 321 22.11 25.11 5.48
CA ASN A 321 23.06 24.85 4.38
C ASN A 321 23.75 23.49 4.58
N SER A 322 24.31 22.92 3.52
CA SER A 322 25.06 21.65 3.54
C SER A 322 26.27 21.64 4.49
N ASP A 323 26.75 22.81 4.90
CA ASP A 323 27.84 22.97 5.87
C ASP A 323 27.38 23.24 7.31
N GLY A 324 26.07 23.30 7.56
CA GLY A 324 25.48 23.59 8.88
C GLY A 324 25.21 25.07 9.16
N THR A 325 25.62 25.99 8.28
CA THR A 325 25.28 27.40 8.45
C THR A 325 23.78 27.64 8.15
N ILE A 326 23.22 28.71 8.71
CA ILE A 326 21.79 29.02 8.52
C ILE A 326 21.60 29.81 7.22
N PRO A 327 20.71 29.38 6.30
CA PRO A 327 20.37 30.15 5.12
C PRO A 327 19.78 31.52 5.47
N LYS A 328 20.22 32.57 4.77
CA LYS A 328 19.72 33.94 5.01
C LYS A 328 18.25 34.13 4.65
N ASP A 329 17.73 33.27 3.79
CA ASP A 329 16.35 33.23 3.31
C ASP A 329 15.46 32.26 4.13
N ASN A 330 15.93 31.79 5.30
CA ASN A 330 15.05 31.02 6.19
C ASN A 330 13.88 31.86 6.71
N PRO A 331 12.73 31.23 6.99
CA PRO A 331 11.58 31.93 7.56
C PRO A 331 11.89 32.50 8.96
N ASP A 332 11.41 33.72 9.22
CA ASP A 332 11.59 34.37 10.51
C ASP A 332 10.48 33.97 11.50
N PHE A 333 10.91 33.35 12.61
CA PHE A 333 10.08 32.97 13.77
C PHE A 333 10.31 33.89 14.98
N GLY A 334 11.08 34.96 14.82
CA GLY A 334 11.46 35.88 15.88
C GLY A 334 12.82 35.57 16.49
N SER A 335 13.37 36.55 17.22
CA SER A 335 14.75 36.54 17.73
C SER A 335 15.09 35.44 18.74
N LYS A 336 14.06 34.82 19.35
CA LYS A 336 14.24 33.71 20.31
C LYS A 336 14.15 32.33 19.66
N ALA A 337 13.75 32.25 18.40
CA ALA A 337 13.55 30.98 17.73
C ALA A 337 14.88 30.21 17.60
N SER A 338 14.79 28.88 17.68
CA SER A 338 15.93 28.01 17.39
C SER A 338 16.50 28.28 15.99
N PRO A 339 17.82 28.44 15.83
CA PRO A 339 18.42 28.66 14.51
C PRO A 339 18.09 27.55 13.51
N GLY A 340 17.79 27.94 12.27
CA GLY A 340 17.46 26.98 11.20
C GLY A 340 16.00 26.53 11.18
N LEU A 341 15.16 27.01 12.09
CA LEU A 341 13.75 26.62 12.18
C LEU A 341 13.02 26.92 10.86
N TYR A 342 12.31 25.91 10.33
CA TYR A 342 11.57 26.04 9.07
C TYR A 342 10.07 25.85 9.24
N ALA A 343 9.67 24.87 10.06
CA ALA A 343 8.27 24.63 10.44
C ALA A 343 8.18 24.01 11.84
N ILE A 344 7.02 24.15 12.47
CA ILE A 344 6.75 23.72 13.86
C ILE A 344 5.53 22.79 13.95
N GLY A 345 5.26 22.26 15.14
CA GLY A 345 4.01 21.55 15.40
C GLY A 345 3.94 20.14 14.84
N ILE A 346 5.07 19.44 14.69
CA ILE A 346 5.08 18.00 14.34
C ILE A 346 5.26 17.14 15.60
N ARG A 347 4.71 15.93 15.58
CA ARG A 347 4.82 14.96 16.69
C ARG A 347 6.03 14.07 16.56
N ALA A 348 5.98 13.18 15.56
CA ALA A 348 6.91 12.07 15.41
C ALA A 348 7.16 11.79 13.92
N ALA A 349 7.52 12.84 13.18
CA ALA A 349 7.78 12.73 11.74
C ALA A 349 8.99 11.83 11.46
N GLN A 350 8.78 10.77 10.68
CA GLN A 350 9.78 9.75 10.37
C GLN A 350 10.42 9.99 9.00
N GLY A 351 9.62 9.89 7.94
CA GLY A 351 10.09 10.04 6.56
C GLY A 351 9.96 11.46 6.06
N ILE A 352 10.90 11.90 5.22
CA ILE A 352 10.87 13.15 4.48
C ILE A 352 11.46 12.90 3.09
N THR A 353 10.85 13.45 2.03
CA THR A 353 11.28 13.23 0.65
C THR A 353 11.01 14.45 -0.23
N LEU A 354 11.75 14.58 -1.32
CA LEU A 354 11.57 15.61 -2.32
C LEU A 354 10.81 15.03 -3.52
N ASP A 355 9.69 15.66 -3.87
CA ASP A 355 9.15 15.53 -5.22
C ASP A 355 9.98 16.40 -6.16
N THR A 356 10.82 15.77 -6.98
CA THR A 356 11.71 16.47 -7.92
C THR A 356 10.96 17.09 -9.09
N THR A 357 9.70 16.72 -9.31
CA THR A 357 8.85 17.28 -10.37
C THR A 357 8.25 18.61 -9.93
N THR A 358 7.70 18.67 -8.72
CA THR A 358 7.04 19.86 -8.18
C THR A 358 7.94 20.71 -7.29
N ASN A 359 9.13 20.21 -6.92
CA ASN A 359 10.06 20.79 -5.95
C ASN A 359 9.49 20.93 -4.54
N LYS A 360 8.45 20.16 -4.22
CA LYS A 360 7.83 20.15 -2.89
C LYS A 360 8.43 19.04 -2.04
N ILE A 361 8.65 19.34 -0.77
CA ILE A 361 9.07 18.34 0.21
C ILE A 361 7.82 17.79 0.88
N TRP A 362 7.73 16.47 0.95
CA TRP A 362 6.64 15.74 1.61
C TRP A 362 7.21 14.98 2.79
N PHE A 363 6.43 14.83 3.86
CA PHE A 363 6.84 14.06 5.02
C PHE A 363 5.68 13.28 5.62
N THR A 364 6.02 12.24 6.38
CA THR A 364 5.06 11.41 7.11
C THR A 364 5.29 11.58 8.60
N GLU A 365 4.22 11.49 9.38
CA GLU A 365 4.34 11.44 10.83
C GLU A 365 3.37 10.48 11.49
N HIS A 366 3.82 9.96 12.64
CA HIS A 366 2.97 9.12 13.47
C HIS A 366 2.06 9.99 14.34
N GLY A 367 0.77 9.70 14.28
CA GLY A 367 -0.21 10.12 15.26
C GLY A 367 -0.09 9.33 16.56
N THR A 368 -1.16 9.29 17.33
CA THR A 368 -1.19 8.68 18.67
C THR A 368 -1.55 7.20 18.59
N HIS A 369 -2.84 6.85 18.75
CA HIS A 369 -3.44 5.56 18.41
C HIS A 369 -4.19 5.62 17.06
N GLN A 370 -4.28 6.81 16.47
CA GLN A 370 -4.86 7.13 15.15
C GLN A 370 -4.32 8.49 14.70
N GLY A 371 -4.64 8.90 13.46
CA GLY A 371 -4.24 10.22 12.94
C GLY A 371 -2.77 10.26 12.52
N ASP A 372 -2.29 9.18 11.91
CA ASP A 372 -1.05 9.26 11.13
C ASP A 372 -1.28 10.12 9.89
N GLU A 373 -0.26 10.83 9.43
CA GLU A 373 -0.42 11.88 8.43
C GLU A 373 0.63 11.81 7.31
N ILE A 374 0.22 12.29 6.12
CA ILE A 374 1.11 12.74 5.05
C ILE A 374 0.93 14.25 4.94
N ASN A 375 2.06 14.96 4.94
CA ASN A 375 2.12 16.42 4.95
C ASN A 375 2.99 16.94 3.80
N VAL A 376 2.68 18.15 3.33
CA VAL A 376 3.52 18.92 2.40
C VAL A 376 4.19 20.05 3.17
N LEU A 377 5.52 20.07 3.13
CA LEU A 377 6.33 21.00 3.88
C LEU A 377 6.20 22.44 3.34
N LYS A 378 5.58 23.31 4.13
CA LYS A 378 5.45 24.75 3.86
C LYS A 378 6.34 25.57 4.81
N ALA A 379 6.96 26.63 4.30
CA ALA A 379 7.76 27.55 5.12
C ALA A 379 6.88 28.22 6.18
N LYS A 380 7.39 28.32 7.41
CA LYS A 380 6.69 28.91 8.56
C LYS A 380 5.41 28.17 9.00
N ALA A 381 5.15 26.98 8.46
CA ALA A 381 3.97 26.21 8.82
C ALA A 381 4.00 25.74 10.27
N ASN A 382 2.81 25.61 10.85
CA ASN A 382 2.57 24.97 12.13
C ASN A 382 1.62 23.79 11.89
N TYR A 383 2.10 22.55 11.98
CA TYR A 383 1.28 21.34 11.75
C TYR A 383 0.40 20.98 12.95
N GLY A 384 0.42 21.82 13.99
CA GLY A 384 -0.59 21.85 15.02
C GLY A 384 -0.38 20.94 16.21
N TRP A 385 0.50 19.94 16.17
CA TRP A 385 0.72 19.08 17.34
C TRP A 385 1.25 19.87 18.56
N PRO A 386 0.76 19.62 19.79
CA PRO A 386 -0.36 18.76 20.17
C PRO A 386 -1.69 19.52 20.26
N MET A 387 -1.78 20.75 19.76
CA MET A 387 -2.99 21.59 19.78
C MET A 387 -4.09 21.07 18.87
N LYS A 388 -3.70 20.51 17.73
CA LYS A 388 -4.57 19.92 16.72
C LYS A 388 -3.98 18.56 16.32
N THR A 389 -4.86 17.58 16.15
CA THR A 389 -4.53 16.27 15.59
C THR A 389 -5.67 15.80 14.71
N THR A 390 -5.37 15.10 13.62
CA THR A 390 -6.40 14.37 12.85
C THR A 390 -6.89 13.10 13.54
N GLY A 391 -6.23 12.73 14.65
CA GLY A 391 -6.52 11.57 15.47
C GLY A 391 -7.29 11.88 16.76
N LYS A 392 -6.99 11.11 17.80
CA LYS A 392 -7.51 11.26 19.17
C LYS A 392 -6.34 11.16 20.13
N TYR A 393 -6.30 11.96 21.18
CA TYR A 393 -5.27 11.80 22.21
C TYR A 393 -5.37 10.44 22.90
N ARG A 394 -4.27 9.99 23.50
CA ARG A 394 -4.29 8.76 24.31
C ARG A 394 -5.21 8.86 25.52
N PHE A 395 -5.30 10.07 26.07
CA PHE A 395 -6.05 10.39 27.27
C PHE A 395 -7.16 11.38 26.92
N ALA A 396 -8.41 11.03 27.22
CA ALA A 396 -9.58 11.83 26.84
C ALA A 396 -9.62 13.18 27.55
N GLU A 397 -9.02 13.27 28.74
CA GLU A 397 -8.89 14.46 29.56
C GLU A 397 -7.81 15.44 29.05
N PHE A 398 -6.95 15.03 28.12
CA PHE A 398 -5.97 15.95 27.56
C PHE A 398 -6.65 16.97 26.64
N ALA A 399 -6.74 18.21 27.12
CA ALA A 399 -7.33 19.34 26.42
C ALA A 399 -6.35 20.53 26.47
N PRO A 400 -5.47 20.69 25.48
CA PRO A 400 -4.47 21.75 25.48
C PRO A 400 -5.14 23.12 25.29
N LYS A 401 -4.70 24.13 26.05
CA LYS A 401 -5.27 25.48 25.97
C LYS A 401 -4.86 26.16 24.66
N PRO A 402 -5.80 26.68 23.85
CA PRO A 402 -5.47 27.37 22.61
C PRO A 402 -4.43 28.47 22.81
N ILE A 403 -3.43 28.52 21.93
CA ILE A 403 -2.44 29.59 21.89
C ILE A 403 -2.97 30.66 20.92
N PRO A 404 -3.24 31.90 21.38
CA PRO A 404 -3.78 32.95 20.52
C PRO A 404 -2.86 33.25 19.33
N GLY A 405 -3.46 33.46 18.16
CA GLY A 405 -2.74 33.78 16.92
C GLY A 405 -2.09 32.60 16.20
N ASN A 406 -2.21 31.38 16.72
CA ASN A 406 -1.77 30.19 15.99
C ASN A 406 -2.71 29.87 14.83
N GLU A 407 -2.14 29.71 13.65
CA GLU A 407 -2.78 29.10 12.47
C GLU A 407 -2.19 27.73 12.22
N TYR A 408 -3.03 26.74 11.97
CA TYR A 408 -2.61 25.34 11.80
C TYR A 408 -2.71 24.92 10.33
N THR A 409 -1.71 24.18 9.87
CA THR A 409 -1.64 23.60 8.53
C THR A 409 -2.20 22.19 8.56
N ASP A 410 -3.21 21.92 7.74
CA ASP A 410 -3.80 20.58 7.61
C ASP A 410 -2.92 19.64 6.79
N PRO A 411 -2.90 18.34 7.13
CA PRO A 411 -2.24 17.33 6.30
C PRO A 411 -2.99 17.14 4.99
N VAL A 412 -2.26 16.68 3.97
CA VAL A 412 -2.87 16.31 2.68
C VAL A 412 -3.54 14.94 2.73
N TRP A 413 -3.23 14.14 3.75
CA TRP A 413 -3.86 12.87 4.02
C TRP A 413 -3.69 12.47 5.48
N SER A 414 -4.71 11.81 6.04
CA SER A 414 -4.60 11.15 7.32
C SER A 414 -5.27 9.77 7.30
N TRP A 415 -4.75 8.87 8.13
CA TRP A 415 -5.36 7.54 8.31
C TRP A 415 -6.18 7.49 9.60
N LEU A 416 -7.40 6.96 9.47
CA LEU A 416 -8.29 6.69 10.60
C LEU A 416 -7.74 5.58 11.52
N GLN A 417 -6.92 4.69 10.98
CA GLN A 417 -6.28 3.60 11.69
C GLN A 417 -4.77 3.79 11.64
N THR A 418 -4.06 3.39 12.69
CA THR A 418 -2.60 3.51 12.72
C THR A 418 -1.97 2.65 11.63
N VAL A 419 -1.21 3.30 10.76
CA VAL A 419 -0.30 2.74 9.77
C VAL A 419 1.13 2.72 10.31
N ALA A 420 1.47 3.70 11.15
CA ALA A 420 2.82 4.07 11.56
C ALA A 420 3.72 4.31 10.34
N PRO A 421 3.45 5.36 9.53
CA PRO A 421 4.14 5.61 8.29
C PRO A 421 5.60 6.06 8.52
N THR A 422 6.50 5.54 7.70
CA THR A 422 7.95 5.77 7.80
C THR A 422 8.47 6.39 6.51
N GLY A 423 9.49 5.82 5.87
CA GLY A 423 10.04 6.34 4.63
C GLY A 423 9.00 6.42 3.52
N LEU A 424 9.06 7.49 2.74
CA LEU A 424 8.21 7.76 1.59
C LEU A 424 9.06 8.16 0.38
N HIS A 425 8.59 7.86 -0.82
CA HIS A 425 9.36 8.07 -2.05
C HIS A 425 8.47 8.29 -3.27
N PHE A 426 8.75 9.33 -4.05
CA PHE A 426 8.12 9.54 -5.36
C PHE A 426 8.79 8.65 -6.40
N TYR A 427 8.03 7.68 -6.93
CA TYR A 427 8.58 6.74 -7.91
C TYR A 427 8.78 7.41 -9.27
N SER A 428 9.95 7.25 -9.87
CA SER A 428 10.26 7.77 -11.21
C SER A 428 10.85 6.74 -12.18
N GLY A 429 11.00 5.48 -11.75
CA GLY A 429 11.53 4.40 -12.57
C GLY A 429 10.61 3.96 -13.72
N ASN A 430 11.16 3.14 -14.60
CA ASN A 430 10.45 2.63 -15.79
C ASN A 430 9.83 1.24 -15.59
N GLU A 431 10.33 0.43 -14.64
CA GLU A 431 9.85 -0.94 -14.39
C GLU A 431 8.35 -0.97 -14.01
N PHE A 432 7.90 0.06 -13.29
CA PHE A 432 6.49 0.30 -13.00
C PHE A 432 6.04 1.62 -13.66
N ALA A 433 6.07 1.70 -14.99
CA ALA A 433 5.79 2.96 -15.71
C ALA A 433 4.49 3.66 -15.29
N ALA A 434 3.42 2.92 -14.96
CA ALA A 434 2.15 3.50 -14.49
C ALA A 434 2.18 4.05 -13.06
N TRP A 435 3.25 3.80 -12.30
CA TRP A 435 3.47 4.33 -10.95
C TRP A 435 4.31 5.62 -10.96
N LYS A 436 4.77 6.10 -12.11
CA LYS A 436 5.56 7.33 -12.18
C LYS A 436 4.81 8.51 -11.55
N GLY A 437 5.49 9.26 -10.69
CA GLY A 437 4.93 10.38 -9.94
C GLY A 437 4.02 9.98 -8.78
N ASN A 438 3.80 8.68 -8.55
CA ASN A 438 3.04 8.22 -7.38
C ASN A 438 3.95 8.25 -6.16
N LEU A 439 3.35 8.55 -5.00
CA LEU A 439 4.04 8.48 -3.73
C LEU A 439 3.88 7.09 -3.13
N LEU A 440 5.00 6.44 -2.83
CA LEU A 440 5.03 5.19 -2.09
C LEU A 440 5.30 5.49 -0.62
N VAL A 441 4.57 4.86 0.30
CA VAL A 441 4.71 5.08 1.75
C VAL A 441 4.82 3.75 2.48
N ALA A 442 5.94 3.54 3.19
CA ALA A 442 6.14 2.37 4.04
C ALA A 442 5.43 2.55 5.40
N GLY A 443 4.89 1.47 5.99
CA GLY A 443 4.25 1.50 7.30
C GLY A 443 4.64 0.33 8.20
N LEU A 444 4.84 0.63 9.49
CA LEU A 444 5.32 -0.31 10.50
C LEU A 444 4.21 -1.11 11.16
N SER A 445 3.07 -0.51 11.51
CA SER A 445 2.15 -1.06 12.51
C SER A 445 1.62 -2.44 12.12
N LYS A 446 0.90 -2.51 10.99
CA LYS A 446 0.38 -3.77 10.43
C LYS A 446 1.30 -4.37 9.37
N GLY A 447 2.44 -3.72 9.08
CA GLY A 447 3.23 -3.97 7.88
C GLY A 447 2.47 -3.59 6.61
N SER A 448 2.86 -2.50 5.96
CA SER A 448 2.14 -1.98 4.80
C SER A 448 3.07 -1.25 3.82
N LEU A 449 2.70 -1.29 2.55
CA LEU A 449 3.23 -0.42 1.51
C LEU A 449 2.06 0.23 0.79
N TRP A 450 1.94 1.55 0.89
CA TRP A 450 0.89 2.30 0.23
C TRP A 450 1.39 2.89 -1.07
N ARG A 451 0.59 2.83 -2.13
CA ARG A 451 0.77 3.65 -3.33
C ARG A 451 -0.32 4.71 -3.37
N MET A 452 0.10 5.96 -3.44
CA MET A 452 -0.76 7.13 -3.50
C MET A 452 -0.66 7.77 -4.88
N VAL A 453 -1.79 7.91 -5.56
CA VAL A 453 -1.89 8.70 -6.80
C VAL A 453 -2.16 10.14 -6.40
N ILE A 454 -1.31 11.05 -6.87
CA ILE A 454 -1.33 12.46 -6.48
C ILE A 454 -1.67 13.34 -7.69
N GLU A 455 -2.53 14.33 -7.49
CA GLU A 455 -2.76 15.44 -8.42
C GLU A 455 -2.57 16.77 -7.66
N GLY A 456 -1.49 17.48 -7.96
CA GLY A 456 -1.09 18.66 -7.18
C GLY A 456 -0.66 18.29 -5.76
N GLU A 457 -1.37 18.78 -4.75
CA GLU A 457 -1.20 18.37 -3.34
C GLU A 457 -2.28 17.38 -2.88
N ASN A 458 -3.19 16.95 -3.76
CA ASN A 458 -4.31 16.10 -3.39
C ASN A 458 -4.01 14.62 -3.66
N ILE A 459 -4.29 13.75 -2.68
CA ILE A 459 -4.30 12.30 -2.88
C ILE A 459 -5.64 11.90 -3.51
N LYS A 460 -5.59 11.39 -4.74
CA LYS A 460 -6.79 10.97 -5.51
C LYS A 460 -7.20 9.53 -5.25
N SER A 461 -6.22 8.67 -5.01
CA SER A 461 -6.47 7.29 -4.64
C SER A 461 -5.30 6.76 -3.84
N ALA A 462 -5.62 5.89 -2.89
CA ALA A 462 -4.68 5.16 -2.07
C ALA A 462 -4.95 3.66 -2.26
N GLU A 463 -3.91 2.89 -2.51
CA GLU A 463 -3.98 1.43 -2.47
C GLU A 463 -2.89 0.88 -1.56
N GLU A 464 -3.22 -0.21 -0.88
CA GLU A 464 -2.25 -0.96 -0.10
C GLU A 464 -1.77 -2.17 -0.92
N LEU A 465 -0.46 -2.28 -1.07
CA LEU A 465 0.21 -3.36 -1.79
C LEU A 465 0.59 -4.49 -0.82
N PHE A 466 0.64 -5.72 -1.33
CA PHE A 466 1.08 -6.91 -0.58
C PHE A 466 0.27 -7.18 0.69
N THR A 467 -1.06 -7.02 0.63
CA THR A 467 -1.94 -7.22 1.79
C THR A 467 -1.97 -8.66 2.31
N ASP A 468 -1.59 -9.62 1.48
CA ASP A 468 -1.47 -11.06 1.72
C ASP A 468 -0.08 -11.49 2.22
N ASP A 469 0.93 -10.64 2.07
CA ASP A 469 2.31 -10.86 2.52
C ASP A 469 2.80 -9.60 3.23
N ARG A 470 2.29 -9.34 4.44
CA ARG A 470 2.62 -8.13 5.20
C ARG A 470 3.95 -8.29 5.92
N VAL A 471 4.78 -7.25 5.87
CA VAL A 471 6.03 -7.14 6.63
C VAL A 471 6.14 -5.72 7.15
N ARG A 472 6.67 -5.51 8.37
CA ARG A 472 6.91 -4.17 8.90
C ARG A 472 7.90 -3.45 7.97
N MET A 473 7.45 -2.38 7.31
CA MET A 473 8.28 -1.67 6.34
C MET A 473 8.81 -0.37 6.94
N ARG A 474 10.11 -0.14 6.77
CA ARG A 474 10.84 1.00 7.31
C ARG A 474 11.12 2.08 6.28
N LYS A 475 11.47 1.69 5.07
CA LYS A 475 11.79 2.62 3.99
C LYS A 475 11.41 2.02 2.66
N VAL A 476 10.88 2.85 1.78
CA VAL A 476 10.76 2.57 0.34
C VAL A 476 11.60 3.61 -0.39
N THR A 477 12.33 3.19 -1.41
CA THR A 477 13.20 4.06 -2.23
C THR A 477 13.49 3.39 -3.57
N GLN A 478 14.21 4.05 -4.47
CA GLN A 478 14.67 3.46 -5.72
C GLN A 478 16.19 3.61 -5.90
N SER A 479 16.81 2.72 -6.68
CA SER A 479 18.18 2.89 -7.16
C SER A 479 18.29 4.02 -8.19
N PRO A 480 19.50 4.50 -8.54
CA PRO A 480 19.68 5.52 -9.59
C PRO A 480 19.01 5.20 -10.95
N MET A 481 18.87 3.93 -11.35
CA MET A 481 18.17 3.46 -12.56
C MET A 481 16.67 3.21 -12.32
N GLY A 482 16.15 3.50 -11.12
CA GLY A 482 14.73 3.43 -10.81
C GLY A 482 14.19 2.04 -10.46
N LYS A 483 15.07 1.09 -10.06
CA LYS A 483 14.64 -0.18 -9.48
C LYS A 483 14.10 0.08 -8.07
N LEU A 484 12.94 -0.47 -7.73
CA LEU A 484 12.25 -0.20 -6.46
C LEU A 484 12.75 -1.13 -5.34
N TYR A 485 13.04 -0.57 -4.16
CA TYR A 485 13.51 -1.31 -2.98
C TYR A 485 12.75 -0.92 -1.72
N ILE A 486 12.63 -1.87 -0.80
CA ILE A 486 12.13 -1.66 0.56
C ILE A 486 13.09 -2.22 1.60
N LEU A 487 13.15 -1.56 2.75
CA LEU A 487 13.78 -2.05 3.99
C LEU A 487 12.71 -2.52 4.97
N THR A 488 12.96 -3.64 5.65
CA THR A 488 12.06 -4.17 6.69
C THR A 488 12.54 -3.81 8.10
N ASP A 489 11.62 -3.57 9.02
CA ASP A 489 11.89 -3.19 10.44
C ASP A 489 11.89 -4.42 11.37
N GLU A 490 12.65 -5.44 11.03
CA GLU A 490 12.70 -6.72 11.76
C GLU A 490 14.07 -6.92 12.41
N LEU A 491 14.13 -7.75 13.47
CA LEU A 491 15.40 -8.13 14.11
C LEU A 491 16.38 -8.75 13.11
N SER A 492 15.86 -9.61 12.21
CA SER A 492 16.55 -10.06 11.00
C SER A 492 15.92 -9.36 9.79
N GLY A 493 16.25 -8.08 9.66
CA GLY A 493 15.78 -7.21 8.61
C GLY A 493 16.32 -7.57 7.24
N LYS A 494 15.62 -7.10 6.20
CA LYS A 494 15.90 -7.43 4.81
C LYS A 494 15.91 -6.17 3.95
N LEU A 495 16.77 -6.20 2.93
CA LEU A 495 16.62 -5.37 1.74
C LEU A 495 15.91 -6.21 0.69
N ILE A 496 14.74 -5.73 0.26
CA ILE A 496 13.88 -6.43 -0.70
C ILE A 496 13.74 -5.54 -1.93
N ARG A 497 13.99 -6.09 -3.12
CA ARG A 497 13.63 -5.45 -4.39
C ARG A 497 12.17 -5.77 -4.71
N ILE A 498 11.42 -4.77 -5.15
CA ILE A 498 10.10 -4.96 -5.72
C ILE A 498 10.23 -5.00 -7.23
N ARG A 499 9.85 -6.13 -7.83
CA ARG A 499 9.98 -6.39 -9.27
C ARG A 499 8.65 -6.51 -9.96
N ASN A 500 8.56 -5.97 -11.16
CA ASN A 500 7.43 -6.24 -12.02
C ASN A 500 7.71 -7.54 -12.78
N VAL A 501 7.09 -8.65 -12.38
CA VAL A 501 7.33 -9.96 -13.03
C VAL A 501 6.42 -10.21 -14.24
N ALA A 502 5.66 -9.21 -14.66
CA ALA A 502 4.95 -9.24 -15.93
C ALA A 502 5.80 -8.79 -17.12
N LEU A 503 7.01 -8.27 -16.85
CA LEU A 503 7.99 -7.83 -17.85
C LEU A 503 9.05 -8.89 -18.15
#